data_AF-A0A7W9GKC7-F1
#
_entry.id   AF-A0A7W9GKC7-F1
#
_cell.length_a   1.000
_cell.length_b   1.000
_cell.length_c   1.000
_cell.angle_alpha   90.00
_cell.angle_beta   90.00
_cell.angle_gamma   90.00
#
_symmetry.space_group_name_H-M   'P 1'
#
loop_
_entity.id
_entity.type
_entity.pdbx_description
1 polymer ?
#
loop_
_entity_poly.entity_id
_entity_poly.type
_entity_poly.pdbx_seq_one_letter_code
_entity_poly.pdbx_strand_id
1 'polypeptide(L)'
;MDVGALIKKARYEAGLSQGELAERAGVSRYAISHYECGVLLPSIPALRSILEATGKQLHAELEPLDADVRAAIARLAGAPMEDRPSARHWAWVHTFVGPAYRVEGVAAAELLGAPVPVDHLDLALADAPESYAVLVQQPGWSWPALSVRRDTWPFGWPKAGSNDDESRVADLGTRLRDLLREQCPDGVFWMASVGYRARVRLVPPAEVERYVEVATPHGVIRVAPLHEIESTDPRVTRVLRVLRETAETAVAPVGDTAGDTAVGLSG
;
A
#
# COMPACT_ATOMS: atom_id res chain seq x y z
N MET A 1 -12.39 8.66 8.84
CA MET A 1 -12.62 7.79 10.02
C MET A 1 -13.96 7.10 9.80
N ASP A 2 -14.05 5.78 9.98
CA ASP A 2 -15.34 5.09 9.85
C ASP A 2 -16.14 5.10 11.17
N VAL A 3 -17.41 4.69 11.10
CA VAL A 3 -18.35 4.73 12.24
C VAL A 3 -17.88 3.83 13.39
N GLY A 4 -17.29 2.68 13.09
CA GLY A 4 -16.78 1.76 14.11
C GLY A 4 -15.60 2.36 14.89
N ALA A 5 -14.64 2.96 14.17
CA ALA A 5 -13.54 3.69 14.77
C ALA A 5 -14.00 4.90 15.60
N LEU A 6 -15.05 5.61 15.14
CA LEU A 6 -15.66 6.72 15.90
C LEU A 6 -16.24 6.23 17.24
N ILE A 7 -17.03 5.15 17.23
CA ILE A 7 -17.61 4.55 18.45
C ILE A 7 -16.50 4.11 19.40
N LYS A 8 -15.51 3.38 18.88
CA LYS A 8 -14.38 2.88 19.66
C LYS A 8 -13.60 4.02 20.32
N LYS A 9 -13.33 5.09 19.56
CA LYS A 9 -12.66 6.29 20.06
C LYS A 9 -13.48 6.96 21.18
N ALA A 10 -14.76 7.21 20.95
CA ALA A 10 -15.64 7.83 21.95
C ALA A 10 -15.71 7.00 23.24
N ARG A 11 -15.77 5.67 23.11
CA ARG A 11 -15.73 4.74 24.25
C ARG A 11 -14.45 4.86 25.06
N TYR A 12 -13.29 4.85 24.40
CA TYR A 12 -12.01 4.98 25.09
C TYR A 12 -11.84 6.34 25.76
N GLU A 13 -12.26 7.43 25.11
CA GLU A 13 -12.25 8.77 25.70
C GLU A 13 -13.15 8.87 26.94
N ALA A 14 -14.27 8.14 26.97
CA ALA A 14 -15.17 8.04 28.11
C ALA A 14 -14.69 7.04 29.19
N GLY A 15 -13.59 6.32 28.97
CA GLY A 15 -13.06 5.33 29.90
C GLY A 15 -13.94 4.08 30.09
N LEU A 16 -14.80 3.75 29.12
CA LEU A 16 -15.77 2.67 29.24
C LEU A 16 -15.27 1.35 28.61
N SER A 17 -15.63 0.24 29.22
CA SER A 17 -15.63 -1.07 28.58
C SER A 17 -16.78 -1.18 27.57
N GLN A 18 -16.69 -2.16 26.66
CA GLN A 18 -17.78 -2.42 25.70
C GLN A 18 -19.08 -2.82 26.41
N GLY A 19 -19.00 -3.45 27.59
CA GLY A 19 -20.17 -3.84 28.38
C GLY A 19 -20.86 -2.63 29.01
N GLU A 20 -20.09 -1.73 29.62
CA GLU A 20 -20.63 -0.50 30.22
C GLU A 20 -21.23 0.43 29.17
N LEU A 21 -20.61 0.56 28.00
CA LEU A 21 -21.18 1.32 26.90
C LEU A 21 -22.50 0.70 26.42
N ALA A 22 -22.53 -0.62 26.26
CA ALA A 22 -23.72 -1.34 25.83
C ALA A 22 -24.90 -1.13 26.80
N GLU A 23 -24.65 -1.26 28.10
CA GLU A 23 -25.63 -1.04 29.16
C GLU A 23 -26.17 0.40 29.13
N ARG A 24 -25.27 1.40 29.08
CA ARG A 24 -25.67 2.82 29.06
C ARG A 24 -26.43 3.20 27.79
N ALA A 25 -26.07 2.60 26.66
CA ALA A 25 -26.68 2.91 25.36
C ALA A 25 -27.94 2.07 25.06
N GLY A 26 -28.31 1.13 25.94
CA GLY A 26 -29.47 0.25 25.74
C GLY A 26 -29.31 -0.72 24.56
N VAL A 27 -28.08 -1.13 24.24
CA VAL A 27 -27.77 -2.09 23.17
C VAL A 27 -27.03 -3.30 23.75
N SER A 28 -26.86 -4.37 22.96
CA SER A 28 -26.09 -5.52 23.42
C SER A 28 -24.59 -5.29 23.31
N ARG A 29 -23.80 -5.89 24.22
CA ARG A 29 -22.33 -5.91 24.11
C ARG A 29 -21.86 -6.51 22.77
N TYR A 30 -22.60 -7.50 22.26
CA TYR A 30 -22.40 -8.07 20.94
C TYR A 30 -22.50 -7.00 19.84
N ALA A 31 -23.55 -6.16 19.87
CA ALA A 31 -23.73 -5.07 18.92
C ALA A 31 -22.58 -4.07 18.99
N ILE A 32 -22.18 -3.61 20.18
CA ILE A 32 -21.01 -2.72 20.34
C ILE A 32 -19.75 -3.34 19.73
N SER A 33 -19.45 -4.60 20.04
CA SER A 33 -18.29 -5.29 19.48
C SER A 33 -18.34 -5.36 17.95
N HIS A 34 -19.51 -5.66 17.38
CA HIS A 34 -19.67 -5.77 15.94
C HIS A 34 -19.64 -4.41 15.23
N TYR A 35 -20.15 -3.35 15.87
CA TYR A 35 -20.03 -1.98 15.38
C TYR A 35 -18.57 -1.52 15.39
N GLU A 36 -17.84 -1.72 16.48
CA GLU A 36 -16.42 -1.32 16.59
C GLU A 36 -15.50 -2.06 15.61
N CYS A 37 -15.87 -3.28 15.23
CA CYS A 37 -15.16 -4.07 14.22
C CYS A 37 -15.68 -3.84 12.78
N GLY A 38 -16.70 -3.00 12.59
CA GLY A 38 -17.28 -2.71 11.27
C GLY A 38 -18.07 -3.86 10.65
N VAL A 39 -18.41 -4.89 11.42
CA VAL A 39 -19.23 -6.05 10.98
C VAL A 39 -20.70 -5.64 10.82
N LEU A 40 -21.16 -4.75 11.69
CA LEU A 40 -22.50 -4.16 11.61
C LEU A 40 -22.38 -2.64 11.53
N LEU A 41 -23.39 -2.02 10.92
CA LEU A 41 -23.58 -0.58 10.98
C LEU A 41 -24.75 -0.27 11.93
N PRO A 42 -24.56 0.62 12.91
CA PRO A 42 -25.68 1.08 13.73
C PRO A 42 -26.66 1.88 12.90
N SER A 43 -27.95 1.81 13.24
CA SER A 43 -28.91 2.80 12.75
C SER A 43 -28.56 4.19 13.31
N ILE A 44 -29.03 5.27 12.66
CA ILE A 44 -28.82 6.64 13.18
C ILE A 44 -29.31 6.78 14.64
N PRO A 45 -30.49 6.26 15.03
CA PRO A 45 -30.91 6.27 16.44
C PRO A 45 -29.96 5.51 17.37
N ALA A 46 -29.51 4.31 17.00
CA ALA A 46 -28.58 3.54 17.81
C ALA A 46 -27.23 4.24 17.97
N LEU A 47 -26.70 4.81 16.88
CA LEU A 47 -25.46 5.59 16.91
C LEU A 47 -25.58 6.80 17.83
N ARG A 48 -26.73 7.49 17.80
CA ARG A 48 -27.02 8.61 18.70
C ARG A 48 -26.98 8.17 20.16
N SER A 49 -27.72 7.12 20.53
CA SER A 49 -27.73 6.61 21.91
C SER A 49 -26.36 6.15 22.39
N ILE A 50 -25.57 5.52 21.51
CA ILE A 50 -24.18 5.13 21.79
C ILE A 50 -23.31 6.36 22.08
N LEU A 51 -23.38 7.40 21.24
CA LEU A 51 -22.58 8.61 21.43
C LEU A 51 -23.03 9.38 22.69
N GLU A 52 -24.33 9.49 22.93
CA GLU A 52 -24.89 10.11 24.15
C GLU A 52 -24.40 9.41 25.42
N ALA A 53 -24.35 8.07 25.43
CA ALA A 53 -23.81 7.28 26.53
C ALA A 53 -22.32 7.52 26.81
N THR A 54 -21.57 8.03 25.82
CA THR A 54 -20.17 8.46 25.95
C THR A 54 -20.01 9.97 26.24
N GLY A 55 -21.12 10.71 26.41
CA GLY A 55 -21.11 12.16 26.59
C GLY A 55 -20.79 12.94 25.32
N LYS A 56 -21.08 12.37 24.14
CA LYS A 56 -20.87 12.98 22.82
C LYS A 56 -22.21 13.18 22.12
N GLN A 57 -22.30 14.19 21.25
CA GLN A 57 -23.48 14.44 20.43
C GLN A 57 -23.20 14.09 18.97
N LEU A 58 -24.14 13.41 18.31
CA LEU A 58 -24.09 13.21 16.86
C LEU A 58 -24.48 14.50 16.14
N HIS A 59 -23.55 15.05 15.36
CA HIS A 59 -23.78 16.16 14.45
C HIS A 59 -23.31 15.74 13.06
N ALA A 60 -24.13 15.98 12.04
CA ALA A 60 -23.84 15.61 10.67
C ALA A 60 -23.94 16.85 9.77
N GLU A 61 -22.91 17.04 8.95
CA GLU A 61 -22.84 18.10 7.95
C GLU A 61 -22.59 17.48 6.58
N LEU A 62 -22.95 18.22 5.53
CA LEU A 62 -22.65 17.84 4.16
C LEU A 62 -21.29 18.42 3.76
N GLU A 63 -20.46 17.61 3.13
CA GLU A 63 -19.25 18.03 2.46
C GLU A 63 -19.29 17.63 0.99
N PRO A 64 -18.50 18.29 0.12
CA PRO A 64 -18.33 17.83 -1.25
C PRO A 64 -17.91 16.36 -1.30
N LEU A 65 -18.45 15.61 -2.26
CA LEU A 65 -18.10 14.21 -2.43
C LEU A 65 -16.58 14.06 -2.58
N ASP A 66 -16.00 13.13 -1.82
CA ASP A 66 -14.56 12.85 -1.79
C ASP A 66 -13.66 13.96 -1.21
N ALA A 67 -14.22 14.97 -0.54
CA ALA A 67 -13.42 15.96 0.19
C ALA A 67 -12.48 15.29 1.21
N ASP A 68 -12.94 14.25 1.91
CA ASP A 68 -12.15 13.46 2.84
C ASP A 68 -10.93 12.79 2.17
N VAL A 69 -11.13 12.21 0.98
CA VAL A 69 -10.08 11.54 0.19
C VAL A 69 -9.10 12.55 -0.37
N ARG A 70 -9.59 13.66 -0.95
CA ARG A 70 -8.73 14.74 -1.47
C ARG A 70 -7.86 15.34 -0.37
N ALA A 71 -8.44 15.59 0.81
CA ALA A 71 -7.69 16.04 1.97
C ALA A 71 -6.64 15.02 2.43
N ALA A 72 -6.94 13.72 2.36
CA ALA A 72 -5.99 12.67 2.70
C ALA A 72 -4.84 12.57 1.67
N ILE A 73 -5.12 12.69 0.38
CA ILE A 73 -4.11 12.76 -0.69
C ILE A 73 -3.18 13.97 -0.45
N ALA A 74 -3.75 15.16 -0.20
CA ALA A 74 -2.97 16.37 0.06
C ALA A 74 -2.08 16.22 1.30
N ARG A 75 -2.60 15.62 2.38
CA ARG A 75 -1.78 15.32 3.58
C ARG A 75 -0.63 14.37 3.28
N LEU A 76 -0.87 13.30 2.51
CA LEU A 76 0.16 12.34 2.15
C LEU A 76 1.21 12.96 1.21
N ALA A 77 0.81 13.85 0.32
CA ALA A 77 1.73 14.58 -0.55
C ALA A 77 2.68 15.50 0.24
N GLY A 78 2.23 16.03 1.38
CA GLY A 78 3.06 16.84 2.28
C GLY A 78 3.89 16.03 3.29
N ALA A 79 3.73 14.71 3.36
CA ALA A 79 4.47 13.84 4.28
C ALA A 79 5.80 13.35 3.65
N PRO A 80 6.86 13.12 4.45
CA PRO A 80 8.12 12.54 3.96
C PRO A 80 7.91 11.18 3.28
N MET A 81 8.65 10.92 2.20
CA MET A 81 8.53 9.67 1.43
C MET A 81 8.96 8.45 2.25
N GLU A 82 10.00 8.60 3.07
CA GLU A 82 10.52 7.58 4.00
C GLU A 82 9.55 7.17 5.11
N ASP A 83 8.53 8.00 5.37
CA ASP A 83 7.49 7.66 6.34
C ASP A 83 6.42 6.74 5.77
N ARG A 84 6.37 6.60 4.44
CA ARG A 84 5.42 5.71 3.78
C ARG A 84 5.78 4.24 4.04
N PRO A 85 4.84 3.42 4.55
CA PRO A 85 4.98 1.97 4.65
C PRO A 85 5.64 1.29 3.44
N SER A 86 5.26 1.61 2.21
CA SER A 86 5.85 1.00 1.00
C SER A 86 7.34 1.33 0.87
N ALA A 87 7.72 2.58 1.12
CA ALA A 87 9.13 3.00 1.07
C ALA A 87 9.96 2.32 2.17
N ARG A 88 9.38 2.12 3.36
CA ARG A 88 10.03 1.39 4.45
C ARG A 88 10.23 -0.08 4.12
N HIS A 89 9.23 -0.74 3.54
CA HIS A 89 9.39 -2.11 3.04
C HIS A 89 10.46 -2.18 1.94
N TRP A 90 10.46 -1.20 1.02
CA TRP A 90 11.43 -1.11 -0.08
C TRP A 90 12.87 -1.01 0.42
N ALA A 91 13.12 -0.20 1.44
CA ALA A 91 14.44 0.02 2.03
C ALA A 91 15.15 -1.29 2.44
N TRP A 92 14.40 -2.35 2.74
CA TRP A 92 14.96 -3.67 3.07
C TRP A 92 14.96 -4.66 1.90
N VAL A 93 13.91 -4.68 1.07
CA VAL A 93 13.79 -5.70 0.02
C VAL A 93 14.62 -5.36 -1.22
N HIS A 94 14.89 -4.07 -1.49
CA HIS A 94 15.52 -3.63 -2.74
C HIS A 94 16.86 -4.30 -3.04
N THR A 95 17.60 -4.68 -2.01
CA THR A 95 18.89 -5.37 -2.20
C THR A 95 18.68 -6.69 -2.91
N PHE A 96 17.64 -7.45 -2.55
CA PHE A 96 17.28 -8.77 -3.09
C PHE A 96 16.60 -8.73 -4.47
N VAL A 97 16.35 -7.53 -5.02
CA VAL A 97 15.56 -7.35 -6.23
C VAL A 97 16.47 -6.79 -7.31
N GLY A 98 16.69 -7.58 -8.37
CA GLY A 98 17.46 -7.13 -9.54
C GLY A 98 16.75 -6.00 -10.29
N PRO A 99 17.37 -5.43 -11.34
CA PRO A 99 16.84 -4.24 -12.00
C PRO A 99 15.51 -4.48 -12.74
N ALA A 100 15.17 -5.72 -13.10
CA ALA A 100 13.97 -6.07 -13.84
C ALA A 100 12.78 -6.40 -12.90
N TYR A 101 12.20 -5.36 -12.31
CA TYR A 101 11.07 -5.47 -11.39
C TYR A 101 10.09 -4.29 -11.54
N ARG A 102 8.91 -4.47 -10.95
CA ARG A 102 7.90 -3.42 -10.80
C ARG A 102 7.11 -3.61 -9.50
N VAL A 103 6.97 -2.55 -8.70
CA VAL A 103 6.05 -2.51 -7.56
C VAL A 103 4.63 -2.31 -8.07
N GLU A 104 3.67 -3.06 -7.53
CA GLU A 104 2.29 -3.09 -8.01
C GLU A 104 1.27 -2.93 -6.86
N GLY A 105 -0.02 -2.98 -7.23
CA GLY A 105 -1.12 -3.06 -6.27
C GLY A 105 -1.22 -1.86 -5.32
N VAL A 106 -1.58 -2.14 -4.07
CA VAL A 106 -1.84 -1.12 -3.04
C VAL A 106 -0.56 -0.37 -2.68
N ALA A 107 0.59 -1.06 -2.65
CA ALA A 107 1.89 -0.44 -2.40
C ALA A 107 2.27 0.55 -3.52
N ALA A 108 2.05 0.17 -4.78
CA ALA A 108 2.24 1.07 -5.91
C ALA A 108 1.34 2.31 -5.81
N ALA A 109 0.07 2.12 -5.46
CA ALA A 109 -0.87 3.23 -5.27
C ALA A 109 -0.37 4.21 -4.20
N GLU A 110 0.11 3.71 -3.05
CA GLU A 110 0.64 4.55 -1.97
C GLU A 110 1.90 5.32 -2.40
N LEU A 111 2.82 4.68 -3.11
CA LEU A 111 4.01 5.35 -3.65
C LEU A 111 3.63 6.50 -4.61
N LEU A 112 2.54 6.35 -5.35
CA LEU A 112 1.98 7.37 -6.23
C LEU A 112 1.08 8.41 -5.52
N GLY A 113 0.93 8.31 -4.19
CA GLY A 113 0.21 9.29 -3.37
C GLY A 113 -1.21 8.91 -2.98
N ALA A 114 -1.61 7.65 -3.14
CA ALA A 114 -2.89 7.17 -2.62
C ALA A 114 -2.82 6.96 -1.09
N PRO A 115 -3.70 7.56 -0.28
CA PRO A 115 -3.78 7.32 1.16
C PRO A 115 -4.45 5.98 1.46
N VAL A 116 -3.75 4.88 1.18
CA VAL A 116 -4.24 3.51 1.33
C VAL A 116 -3.41 2.74 2.35
N PRO A 117 -4.00 1.79 3.10
CA PRO A 117 -3.25 1.00 4.07
C PRO A 117 -2.39 -0.03 3.34
N VAL A 118 -1.07 0.08 3.50
CA VAL A 118 -0.11 -0.90 2.98
C VAL A 118 0.41 -1.77 4.11
N ASP A 119 0.39 -3.08 3.89
CA ASP A 119 0.85 -4.09 4.84
C ASP A 119 1.95 -5.01 4.28
N HIS A 120 2.18 -4.96 2.97
CA HIS A 120 3.27 -5.64 2.26
C HIS A 120 3.49 -4.98 0.89
N LEU A 121 4.61 -5.29 0.24
CA LEU A 121 4.83 -4.95 -1.17
C LEU A 121 4.27 -6.02 -2.09
N ASP A 122 3.59 -5.60 -3.15
CA ASP A 122 3.33 -6.44 -4.32
C ASP A 122 4.44 -6.17 -5.35
N LEU A 123 5.18 -7.22 -5.73
CA LEU A 123 6.30 -7.12 -6.66
C LEU A 123 6.09 -8.06 -7.85
N ALA A 124 6.11 -7.51 -9.06
CA ALA A 124 6.38 -8.27 -10.26
C ALA A 124 7.90 -8.34 -10.47
N LEU A 125 8.44 -9.54 -10.58
CA LEU A 125 9.86 -9.80 -10.81
C LEU A 125 10.03 -10.61 -12.09
N ALA A 126 10.93 -10.19 -12.98
CA ALA A 126 11.17 -10.92 -14.21
C ALA A 126 11.67 -12.37 -13.92
N ASP A 127 11.04 -13.41 -14.50
CA ASP A 127 11.54 -14.79 -14.58
C ASP A 127 12.70 -14.82 -15.59
N ALA A 128 13.85 -14.33 -15.13
CA ALA A 128 15.08 -14.21 -15.89
C ALA A 128 16.27 -14.63 -15.01
N PRO A 129 17.33 -15.22 -15.60
CA PRO A 129 18.53 -15.65 -14.87
C PRO A 129 19.11 -14.58 -13.94
N GLU A 130 19.11 -13.32 -14.38
CA GLU A 130 19.65 -12.18 -13.66
C GLU A 130 18.89 -11.91 -12.35
N SER A 131 17.56 -12.08 -12.36
CA SER A 131 16.72 -11.92 -11.17
C SER A 131 17.08 -12.96 -10.10
N TYR A 132 17.30 -14.21 -10.52
CA TYR A 132 17.66 -15.29 -9.60
C TYR A 132 19.10 -15.15 -9.09
N ALA A 133 20.03 -14.71 -9.96
CA ALA A 133 21.41 -14.43 -9.58
C ALA A 133 21.45 -13.37 -8.45
N VAL A 134 20.70 -12.28 -8.59
CA VAL A 134 20.60 -11.25 -7.54
C VAL A 134 19.99 -11.83 -6.27
N LEU A 135 18.92 -12.61 -6.35
CA LEU A 135 18.28 -13.21 -5.17
C LEU A 135 19.22 -14.11 -4.38
N VAL A 136 20.11 -14.87 -5.04
CA VAL A 136 21.04 -15.80 -4.38
C VAL A 136 22.37 -15.17 -3.96
N GLN A 137 22.73 -13.97 -4.43
CA GLN A 137 24.07 -13.38 -4.29
C GLN A 137 24.07 -12.06 -3.50
N GLN A 138 23.55 -12.07 -2.28
CA GLN A 138 23.35 -10.85 -1.50
C GLN A 138 24.46 -10.58 -0.49
N PRO A 139 24.78 -9.30 -0.19
CA PRO A 139 25.92 -8.93 0.66
C PRO A 139 25.63 -8.88 2.17
N GLY A 140 24.48 -9.41 2.61
CA GLY A 140 23.99 -9.26 3.99
C GLY A 140 24.17 -10.49 4.89
N TRP A 141 24.12 -10.26 6.21
CA TRP A 141 24.05 -11.33 7.22
C TRP A 141 22.63 -11.89 7.41
N SER A 142 21.62 -11.28 6.78
CA SER A 142 20.21 -11.68 6.89
C SER A 142 19.65 -12.01 5.52
N TRP A 143 19.07 -13.21 5.40
CA TRP A 143 18.39 -13.67 4.20
C TRP A 143 16.88 -13.66 4.42
N PRO A 144 16.07 -13.34 3.40
CA PRO A 144 14.64 -13.50 3.50
C PRO A 144 14.27 -14.98 3.68
N ALA A 145 13.24 -15.18 4.48
CA ALA A 145 12.43 -16.38 4.42
C ALA A 145 11.65 -16.38 3.10
N LEU A 146 11.68 -17.50 2.38
CA LEU A 146 10.84 -17.74 1.21
C LEU A 146 9.75 -18.74 1.56
N SER A 147 8.49 -18.41 1.27
CA SER A 147 7.35 -19.27 1.57
C SER A 147 6.30 -19.23 0.45
N VAL A 148 5.50 -20.29 0.35
CA VAL A 148 4.43 -20.40 -0.67
C VAL A 148 3.29 -19.41 -0.37
N ARG A 149 2.99 -19.18 0.92
CA ARG A 149 1.98 -18.23 1.37
C ARG A 149 2.53 -17.35 2.49
N ARG A 150 1.81 -16.26 2.76
CA ARG A 150 2.18 -15.23 3.73
C ARG A 150 2.58 -15.77 5.11
N ASP A 151 1.81 -16.72 5.64
CA ASP A 151 1.95 -17.19 7.03
C ASP A 151 2.19 -18.71 7.09
N THR A 152 2.82 -19.27 6.05
CA THR A 152 3.27 -20.66 6.03
C THR A 152 4.74 -20.78 6.37
N TRP A 153 5.16 -21.98 6.81
CA TRP A 153 6.56 -22.24 7.09
C TRP A 153 7.44 -22.02 5.84
N PRO A 154 8.61 -21.38 5.98
CA PRO A 154 9.49 -21.14 4.85
C PRO A 154 10.21 -22.42 4.41
N PHE A 155 10.47 -22.53 3.11
CA PHE A 155 11.26 -23.63 2.56
C PHE A 155 12.75 -23.27 2.47
N GLY A 156 13.60 -24.29 2.51
CA GLY A 156 15.04 -24.13 2.31
C GLY A 156 15.35 -23.81 0.85
N TRP A 157 16.27 -22.88 0.60
CA TRP A 157 16.61 -22.41 -0.74
C TRP A 157 18.10 -22.05 -0.86
N PRO A 158 18.71 -22.20 -2.06
CA PRO A 158 20.15 -22.03 -2.26
C PRO A 158 20.61 -20.58 -2.07
N LYS A 159 21.80 -20.39 -1.50
CA LYS A 159 22.40 -19.08 -1.22
C LYS A 159 23.88 -19.14 -1.61
N ALA A 160 24.36 -18.13 -2.31
CA ALA A 160 25.76 -18.01 -2.65
C ALA A 160 26.56 -17.57 -1.42
N GLY A 161 27.76 -18.12 -1.27
CA GLY A 161 28.76 -17.61 -0.34
C GLY A 161 29.42 -16.34 -0.88
N SER A 162 30.06 -15.58 0.01
CA SER A 162 30.77 -14.34 -0.35
C SER A 162 31.92 -14.54 -1.35
N ASN A 163 32.42 -15.78 -1.48
CA ASN A 163 33.55 -16.15 -2.34
C ASN A 163 33.12 -16.93 -3.58
N ASP A 164 31.81 -17.14 -3.79
CA ASP A 164 31.30 -17.84 -4.97
C ASP A 164 31.50 -16.98 -6.22
N ASP A 165 31.99 -17.59 -7.29
CA ASP A 165 32.15 -16.92 -8.58
C ASP A 165 30.83 -16.80 -9.35
N GLU A 166 30.88 -16.09 -10.48
CA GLU A 166 29.71 -15.84 -11.33
C GLU A 166 29.06 -17.14 -11.84
N SER A 167 29.87 -18.15 -12.16
CA SER A 167 29.37 -19.45 -12.62
C SER A 167 28.62 -20.19 -11.51
N ARG A 168 29.13 -20.13 -10.29
CA ARG A 168 28.49 -20.74 -9.11
C ARG A 168 27.17 -20.05 -8.78
N VAL A 169 27.15 -18.73 -8.86
CA VAL A 169 25.94 -17.93 -8.66
C VAL A 169 24.87 -18.26 -9.69
N ALA A 170 25.24 -18.39 -10.97
CA ALA A 170 24.33 -18.77 -12.04
C ALA A 170 23.71 -20.18 -11.83
N ASP A 171 24.52 -21.16 -11.38
CA ASP A 171 24.03 -22.50 -11.01
C ASP A 171 23.03 -22.44 -9.86
N LEU A 172 23.36 -21.70 -8.79
CA LEU A 172 22.45 -21.51 -7.65
C LEU A 172 21.16 -20.79 -8.03
N GLY A 173 21.24 -19.80 -8.93
CA GLY A 173 20.07 -19.10 -9.48
C GLY A 173 19.16 -20.05 -10.27
N THR A 174 19.75 -20.93 -11.10
CA THR A 174 18.99 -21.97 -11.83
C THR A 174 18.29 -22.92 -10.86
N ARG A 175 18.99 -23.36 -9.82
CA ARG A 175 18.40 -24.22 -8.79
C ARG A 175 17.29 -23.53 -8.00
N LEU A 176 17.42 -22.23 -7.72
CA LEU A 176 16.35 -21.44 -7.10
C LEU A 176 15.12 -21.36 -8.01
N ARG A 177 15.32 -21.12 -9.30
CA ARG A 177 14.24 -21.08 -10.29
C ARG A 177 13.45 -22.39 -10.31
N ASP A 178 14.13 -23.51 -10.41
CA ASP A 178 13.49 -24.83 -10.45
C ASP A 178 12.72 -25.12 -9.15
N LEU A 179 13.33 -24.80 -8.00
CA LEU A 179 12.67 -24.91 -6.70
C LEU A 179 11.41 -24.04 -6.61
N LEU A 180 11.45 -22.80 -7.07
CA LEU A 180 10.28 -21.91 -7.04
C LEU A 180 9.17 -22.44 -7.93
N ARG A 181 9.48 -23.02 -9.10
CA ARG A 181 8.48 -23.66 -9.96
C ARG A 181 7.84 -24.88 -9.33
N GLU A 182 8.60 -25.65 -8.56
CA GLU A 182 8.09 -26.80 -7.82
C GLU A 182 7.21 -26.37 -6.64
N GLN A 183 7.68 -25.44 -5.82
CA GLN A 183 6.99 -25.03 -4.59
C GLN A 183 5.82 -24.07 -4.85
N CYS A 184 5.91 -23.24 -5.90
CA CYS A 184 5.00 -22.15 -6.22
C CYS A 184 4.58 -22.23 -7.70
N PRO A 185 3.72 -23.20 -8.08
CA PRO A 185 3.38 -23.47 -9.49
C PRO A 185 2.59 -22.33 -10.16
N ASP A 186 1.99 -21.42 -9.39
CA ASP A 186 1.36 -20.19 -9.87
C ASP A 186 2.37 -19.04 -10.10
N GLY A 187 3.66 -19.28 -9.83
CA GLY A 187 4.72 -18.29 -9.95
C GLY A 187 4.70 -17.25 -8.82
N VAL A 188 3.92 -17.45 -7.75
CA VAL A 188 3.80 -16.50 -6.65
C VAL A 188 4.42 -17.05 -5.37
N PHE A 189 5.30 -16.28 -4.75
CA PHE A 189 5.91 -16.61 -3.47
C PHE A 189 5.97 -15.39 -2.55
N TRP A 190 6.29 -15.62 -1.29
CA TRP A 190 6.44 -14.58 -0.29
C TRP A 190 7.89 -14.48 0.14
N MET A 191 8.35 -13.24 0.24
CA MET A 191 9.61 -12.86 0.87
C MET A 191 9.32 -12.13 2.18
N ALA A 192 9.94 -12.57 3.26
CA ALA A 192 9.78 -11.91 4.55
C ALA A 192 11.10 -11.87 5.34
N SER A 193 11.34 -10.76 6.01
CA SER A 193 12.36 -10.63 7.04
C SER A 193 11.86 -9.66 8.12
N VAL A 194 12.68 -9.41 9.13
CA VAL A 194 12.42 -8.36 10.12
C VAL A 194 12.34 -7.02 9.38
N GLY A 195 11.20 -6.35 9.44
CA GLY A 195 11.00 -5.02 8.85
C GLY A 195 10.32 -5.02 7.47
N TYR A 196 10.15 -6.17 6.79
CA TYR A 196 9.40 -6.20 5.55
C TYR A 196 8.70 -7.51 5.21
N ARG A 197 7.65 -7.37 4.39
CA ARG A 197 7.01 -8.48 3.68
C ARG A 197 6.76 -8.04 2.25
N ALA A 198 7.00 -8.97 1.32
CA ALA A 198 6.70 -8.79 -0.08
C ALA A 198 6.06 -10.06 -0.65
N ARG A 199 4.98 -9.89 -1.40
CA ARG A 199 4.41 -10.90 -2.28
C ARG A 199 5.03 -10.69 -3.66
N VAL A 200 5.74 -11.71 -4.15
CA VAL A 200 6.46 -11.65 -5.42
C VAL A 200 5.77 -12.58 -6.40
N ARG A 201 5.46 -12.07 -7.59
CA ARG A 201 5.02 -12.86 -8.73
C ARG A 201 6.11 -12.84 -9.82
N LEU A 202 6.45 -14.02 -10.31
CA LEU A 202 7.38 -14.20 -11.41
C LEU A 202 6.66 -13.96 -12.74
N VAL A 203 7.23 -13.11 -13.58
CA VAL A 203 6.59 -12.64 -14.83
C VAL A 203 7.57 -12.63 -16.00
N PRO A 204 7.11 -12.68 -17.26
CA PRO A 204 7.98 -12.43 -18.40
C PRO A 204 8.65 -11.05 -18.31
N PRO A 205 9.92 -10.88 -18.74
CA PRO A 205 10.63 -9.60 -18.65
C PRO A 205 9.88 -8.41 -19.26
N ALA A 206 9.16 -8.63 -20.36
CA ALA A 206 8.37 -7.59 -21.03
C ALA A 206 7.28 -6.96 -20.15
N GLU A 207 6.78 -7.68 -19.14
CA GLU A 207 5.71 -7.19 -18.27
C GLU A 207 6.18 -6.11 -17.28
N VAL A 208 7.47 -6.10 -16.93
CA VAL A 208 8.06 -5.13 -16.00
C VAL A 208 8.73 -3.95 -16.71
N GLU A 209 8.74 -3.92 -18.05
CA GLU A 209 9.35 -2.83 -18.82
C GLU A 209 8.57 -1.52 -18.73
N ARG A 210 7.25 -1.60 -18.52
CA ARG A 210 6.39 -0.42 -18.38
C ARG A 210 6.23 -0.02 -16.92
N TYR A 211 6.83 1.10 -16.54
CA TYR A 211 6.79 1.63 -15.18
C TYR A 211 6.83 3.16 -15.15
N VAL A 212 6.56 3.70 -13.97
CA VAL A 212 6.84 5.08 -13.58
C VAL A 212 7.90 5.06 -12.48
N GLU A 213 8.84 5.98 -12.52
CA GLU A 213 9.87 6.13 -11.51
C GLU A 213 9.39 7.01 -10.36
N VAL A 214 9.52 6.50 -9.14
CA VAL A 214 9.23 7.24 -7.91
C VAL A 214 10.54 7.41 -7.13
N ALA A 215 10.97 8.66 -6.96
CA ALA A 215 12.17 8.97 -6.20
C ALA A 215 11.92 8.80 -4.70
N THR A 216 12.85 8.13 -4.01
CA THR A 216 12.86 7.96 -2.56
C THR A 216 14.27 8.24 -2.01
N PRO A 217 14.43 8.44 -0.70
CA PRO A 217 15.76 8.58 -0.09
C PRO A 217 16.69 7.36 -0.31
N HIS A 218 16.13 6.19 -0.62
CA HIS A 218 16.87 4.95 -0.88
C HIS A 218 17.03 4.64 -2.38
N GLY A 219 16.84 5.65 -3.23
CA GLY A 219 16.93 5.52 -4.68
C GLY A 219 15.58 5.55 -5.38
N VAL A 220 15.55 5.12 -6.63
CA VAL A 220 14.37 5.16 -7.47
C VAL A 220 13.64 3.83 -7.40
N ILE A 221 12.31 3.88 -7.22
CA ILE A 221 11.44 2.72 -7.25
C ILE A 221 10.70 2.70 -8.58
N ARG A 222 10.71 1.55 -9.26
CA ARG A 222 9.85 1.29 -10.44
C ARG A 222 8.47 0.86 -9.99
N VAL A 223 7.46 1.63 -10.37
CA VAL A 223 6.08 1.47 -9.92
C VAL A 223 5.16 1.30 -11.13
N ALA A 224 4.12 0.46 -11.00
CA ALA A 224 3.08 0.34 -12.02
C ALA A 224 2.45 1.72 -12.31
N PRO A 225 2.19 2.08 -13.58
CA PRO A 225 1.50 3.32 -13.91
C PRO A 225 0.12 3.40 -13.22
N LEU A 226 -0.27 4.58 -12.74
CA LEU A 226 -1.50 4.77 -11.95
C LEU A 226 -2.77 4.22 -12.63
N HIS A 227 -2.87 4.34 -13.95
CA HIS A 227 -4.01 3.86 -14.73
C HIS A 227 -4.06 2.33 -14.88
N GLU A 228 -2.97 1.61 -14.58
CA GLU A 228 -2.92 0.14 -14.58
C GLU A 228 -3.22 -0.46 -13.19
N ILE A 229 -3.18 0.36 -12.13
CA ILE A 229 -3.39 -0.14 -10.77
C ILE A 229 -4.89 -0.27 -10.49
N GLU A 230 -5.37 -1.50 -10.38
CA GLU A 230 -6.77 -1.79 -10.05
C GLU A 230 -6.90 -2.43 -8.66
N SER A 231 -8.09 -2.30 -8.06
CA SER A 231 -8.40 -2.94 -6.78
C SER A 231 -9.86 -3.38 -6.73
N THR A 232 -10.10 -4.51 -6.06
CA THR A 232 -11.44 -5.00 -5.74
C THR A 232 -11.97 -4.45 -4.42
N ASP A 233 -11.13 -3.79 -3.60
CA ASP A 233 -11.57 -3.10 -2.39
C ASP A 233 -12.21 -1.75 -2.77
N PRO A 234 -13.54 -1.56 -2.54
CA PRO A 234 -14.24 -0.34 -2.92
C PRO A 234 -13.62 0.94 -2.33
N ARG A 235 -12.99 0.85 -1.15
CA ARG A 235 -12.31 1.99 -0.51
C ARG A 235 -11.08 2.39 -1.33
N VAL A 236 -10.28 1.41 -1.75
CA VAL A 236 -9.09 1.64 -2.58
C VAL A 236 -9.51 2.09 -3.99
N THR A 237 -10.53 1.47 -4.60
CA THR A 237 -11.08 1.89 -5.89
C THR A 237 -11.53 3.35 -5.87
N ARG A 238 -12.21 3.79 -4.80
CA ARG A 238 -12.61 5.19 -4.60
C ARG A 238 -11.39 6.12 -4.56
N VAL A 239 -10.35 5.76 -3.80
CA VAL A 239 -9.13 6.56 -3.68
C VAL A 239 -8.41 6.66 -5.03
N LEU A 240 -8.24 5.55 -5.74
CA LEU A 240 -7.59 5.52 -7.06
C LEU A 240 -8.31 6.41 -8.08
N ARG A 241 -9.65 6.36 -8.12
CA ARG A 241 -10.44 7.26 -8.96
C ARG A 241 -10.14 8.73 -8.66
N VAL A 242 -10.22 9.13 -7.39
CA VAL A 242 -9.98 10.53 -6.97
C VAL A 242 -8.55 10.96 -7.28
N LEU A 243 -7.57 10.07 -7.09
CA LEU A 243 -6.17 10.35 -7.39
C LEU A 243 -5.94 10.55 -8.89
N ARG A 244 -6.57 9.73 -9.75
CA ARG A 244 -6.51 9.86 -11.22
C ARG A 244 -7.09 11.20 -11.68
N GLU A 245 -8.29 11.57 -11.20
CA GLU A 245 -8.92 12.87 -11.49
C GLU A 245 -8.01 14.05 -11.09
N THR A 246 -7.34 13.93 -9.95
CA THR A 246 -6.43 14.97 -9.45
C THR A 246 -5.19 15.10 -10.33
N ALA A 247 -4.63 13.97 -10.78
CA ALA A 247 -3.49 13.95 -11.68
C ALA A 247 -3.82 14.54 -13.07
N GLU A 248 -5.00 14.21 -13.62
CA GLU A 248 -5.47 14.76 -14.90
C GLU A 248 -5.66 16.29 -14.83
N THR A 249 -6.21 16.78 -13.72
CA THR A 249 -6.39 18.23 -13.49
C THR A 249 -5.05 18.97 -13.39
N ALA A 250 -4.01 18.33 -12.85
CA ALA A 250 -2.67 18.91 -12.75
C ALA A 250 -1.92 18.96 -14.10
N VAL A 251 -2.28 18.09 -15.06
CA VAL A 251 -1.66 18.02 -16.40
C VAL A 251 -2.36 18.92 -17.42
N ALA A 252 -3.62 19.30 -17.19
CA ALA A 252 -4.31 20.26 -18.05
C ALA A 252 -3.58 21.62 -18.03
N PRO A 253 -3.24 22.21 -19.19
CA PRO A 253 -2.57 23.50 -19.22
C PRO A 253 -3.50 24.56 -18.64
N VAL A 254 -2.93 25.47 -17.83
CA VAL A 254 -3.58 26.73 -17.46
C VAL A 254 -3.89 27.48 -18.76
N GLY A 255 -5.13 27.34 -19.24
CA GLY A 255 -5.62 28.01 -20.43
C GLY A 255 -5.78 29.50 -20.14
N ASP A 256 -4.81 30.27 -20.64
CA ASP A 256 -4.97 31.59 -21.24
C ASP A 256 -5.99 32.53 -20.59
N THR A 257 -5.62 33.18 -19.48
CA THR A 257 -6.15 34.51 -19.18
C THR A 257 -5.30 35.54 -19.91
N ALA A 258 -5.51 35.65 -21.22
CA ALA A 258 -5.07 36.81 -21.99
C ALA A 258 -5.71 38.06 -21.36
N GLY A 259 -4.85 38.88 -20.76
CA GLY A 259 -5.24 40.14 -20.17
C GLY A 259 -5.74 41.10 -21.24
N ASP A 260 -7.01 41.47 -21.13
CA ASP A 260 -7.48 42.72 -21.71
C ASP A 260 -7.31 43.81 -20.66
N THR A 261 -6.17 44.48 -20.68
CA THR A 261 -6.00 45.81 -20.07
C THR A 261 -4.84 46.54 -20.74
N ALA A 262 -5.22 47.53 -21.55
CA ALA A 262 -4.56 48.81 -21.76
C ALA A 262 -3.11 48.83 -22.30
N VAL A 263 -2.99 49.21 -23.57
CA VAL A 263 -1.93 50.11 -24.01
C VAL A 263 -2.57 51.40 -24.51
N GLY A 264 -2.35 52.48 -23.77
CA GLY A 264 -2.57 53.84 -24.21
C GLY A 264 -1.29 54.46 -24.79
N LEU A 265 -1.51 55.34 -25.77
CA LEU A 265 -0.71 56.50 -26.19
C LEU A 265 0.56 56.26 -27.01
N SER A 266 0.56 56.72 -28.27
CA SER A 266 1.26 57.94 -28.75
C SER A 266 1.38 57.95 -30.28
N GLY A 267 0.91 59.02 -30.94
CA GLY A 267 1.05 59.25 -32.39
C GLY A 267 -0.09 60.06 -32.97
#